data_AF-A0AAW0I0H7-F1
#
_entry.id   AF-A0AAW0I0H7-F1
#
_cell.length_a   1.000
_cell.length_b   1.000
_cell.length_c   1.000
_cell.angle_alpha   90.00
_cell.angle_beta   90.00
_cell.angle_gamma   90.00
#
_symmetry.space_group_name_H-M   'P 1'
#
loop_
_entity.id
_entity.type
_entity.pdbx_description
1 polymer ?
#
loop_
_entity_poly.entity_id
_entity_poly.type
_entity_poly.pdbx_seq_one_letter_code
_entity_poly.pdbx_strand_id
1 'polypeptide(L)'
;MLRRLEKRILVDLPSQEARQAMIYHWLPPVSKSQALELHTELEYSVLSQETEGYSGSDIKLVCREAAMRPVRKIFSVLESHQ
;
A
#
# COMPACT_ATOMS: atom_id res chain seq x y z
N MET A 1 10.91 -24.40 20.92
CA MET A 1 9.59 -24.99 20.64
C MET A 1 9.50 -25.40 19.16
N LEU A 2 10.41 -26.26 18.67
CA LEU A 2 10.48 -26.68 17.25
C LEU A 2 10.19 -28.19 17.04
N ARG A 3 10.00 -28.93 18.13
CA ARG A 3 9.92 -30.40 18.14
C ARG A 3 8.59 -30.95 17.58
N ARG A 4 7.52 -30.16 17.62
CA ARG A 4 6.15 -30.56 17.22
C ARG A 4 5.69 -29.88 15.92
N LEU A 5 6.55 -29.09 15.27
CA LEU A 5 6.26 -28.44 14.00
C LEU A 5 6.99 -29.22 12.90
N GLU A 6 6.32 -30.24 12.38
CA GLU A 6 6.93 -31.22 11.46
C GLU A 6 7.23 -30.62 10.08
N LYS A 7 6.41 -29.65 9.64
CA LYS A 7 6.57 -28.96 8.35
C LYS A 7 7.12 -27.55 8.55
N ARG A 8 8.11 -27.18 7.74
CA ARG A 8 8.64 -25.82 7.62
C ARG A 8 8.20 -25.26 6.29
N ILE A 9 7.52 -24.12 6.30
CA ILE A 9 7.10 -23.40 5.11
C ILE A 9 7.89 -22.10 5.08
N LEU A 10 8.73 -21.95 4.06
CA LEU A 10 9.37 -20.68 3.77
C LEU A 10 8.33 -19.76 3.11
N VAL A 11 8.24 -18.52 3.59
CA VAL A 11 7.44 -17.48 2.97
C VAL A 11 8.42 -16.45 2.45
N ASP A 12 8.60 -16.45 1.13
CA ASP A 12 9.50 -15.54 0.45
C ASP A 12 8.87 -14.15 0.27
N LEU A 13 9.67 -13.23 -0.26
CA LEU A 13 9.17 -11.92 -0.71
C LEU A 13 8.09 -12.09 -1.79
N PRO A 14 7.11 -11.18 -1.85
CA PRO A 14 6.03 -11.27 -2.82
C PRO A 14 6.53 -11.16 -4.26
N SER A 15 5.98 -11.97 -5.16
CA SER A 15 6.16 -11.83 -6.61
C SER A 15 5.60 -10.50 -7.12
N GLN A 16 5.95 -10.11 -8.34
CA GLN A 16 5.43 -8.88 -8.94
C GLN A 16 3.90 -8.85 -8.97
N GLU A 17 3.25 -9.95 -9.31
CA GLU A 17 1.79 -10.07 -9.34
C GLU A 17 1.20 -9.94 -7.94
N ALA A 18 1.85 -10.56 -6.94
CA ALA A 18 1.45 -10.42 -5.56
C ALA A 18 1.59 -8.96 -5.09
N ARG A 19 2.70 -8.28 -5.41
CA ARG A 19 2.87 -6.85 -5.10
C ARG A 19 1.80 -6.00 -5.75
N GLN A 20 1.48 -6.25 -7.02
CA GLN A 20 0.40 -5.56 -7.73
C GLN A 20 -0.95 -5.73 -7.02
N ALA A 21 -1.30 -6.97 -6.65
CA ALA A 21 -2.53 -7.27 -5.91
C ALA A 21 -2.55 -6.59 -4.54
N MET A 22 -1.41 -6.53 -3.85
CA MET A 22 -1.27 -5.84 -2.57
C MET A 22 -1.47 -4.32 -2.73
N ILE A 23 -0.87 -3.71 -3.74
CA ILE A 23 -1.05 -2.28 -4.03
C ILE A 23 -2.51 -1.99 -4.35
N TYR A 24 -3.15 -2.82 -5.18
CA TYR A 24 -4.58 -2.71 -5.48
C TYR A 24 -5.46 -2.85 -4.23
N HIS A 25 -5.08 -3.72 -3.29
CA HIS A 25 -5.80 -3.89 -2.03
C HIS A 25 -5.70 -2.66 -1.12
N TRP A 26 -4.50 -2.09 -0.97
CA TRP A 26 -4.27 -0.95 -0.07
C TRP A 26 -4.63 0.42 -0.69
N LEU A 27 -4.54 0.55 -2.00
CA LEU A 27 -4.91 1.73 -2.79
C LEU A 27 -5.80 1.31 -3.97
N PRO A 28 -7.07 0.95 -3.70
CA PRO A 28 -8.00 0.56 -4.75
C PRO A 28 -8.38 1.79 -5.60
N PRO A 29 -8.76 1.60 -6.88
CA PRO A 29 -9.13 2.70 -7.77
C PRO A 29 -10.26 3.56 -7.23
N VAL A 30 -11.12 2.95 -6.42
CA VAL A 30 -12.21 3.62 -5.71
C VAL A 30 -12.21 3.18 -4.26
N SER A 31 -12.03 4.13 -3.35
CA SER A 31 -12.15 3.93 -1.91
C SER A 31 -13.42 4.64 -1.42
N LYS A 32 -14.44 3.86 -1.05
CA LYS A 32 -15.72 4.37 -0.56
C LYS A 32 -15.79 4.34 0.97
N SER A 33 -16.09 5.48 1.55
CA SER A 33 -16.53 5.68 2.93
C SER A 33 -17.98 6.14 2.92
N GLN A 34 -18.67 6.05 4.06
CA GLN A 34 -20.05 6.50 4.20
C GLN A 34 -20.24 8.00 3.86
N ALA A 35 -19.19 8.80 4.00
CA ALA A 35 -19.22 10.25 3.75
C ALA A 35 -18.46 10.70 2.48
N LEU A 36 -17.64 9.83 1.88
CA LEU A 36 -16.71 10.25 0.82
C LEU A 36 -16.37 9.09 -0.12
N GLU A 37 -16.32 9.37 -1.40
CA GLU A 37 -15.79 8.48 -2.43
C GLU A 37 -14.50 9.09 -2.98
N LEU A 38 -13.40 8.35 -2.86
CA LEU A 38 -12.09 8.76 -3.35
C LEU A 38 -11.74 7.93 -4.58
N HIS A 39 -11.31 8.60 -5.63
CA HIS A 39 -10.81 7.97 -6.84
C HIS A 39 -9.29 8.09 -6.90
N THR A 40 -8.61 7.01 -7.25
CA THR A 40 -7.17 6.99 -7.48
C THR A 40 -6.89 6.43 -8.86
N GLU A 41 -6.14 7.17 -9.67
CA GLU A 41 -5.64 6.72 -10.96
C GLU A 41 -4.19 6.29 -10.78
N LEU A 42 -3.95 4.97 -10.80
CA LEU A 42 -2.64 4.38 -10.55
C LEU A 42 -2.29 3.37 -11.64
N GLU A 43 -1.04 3.41 -12.11
CA GLU A 43 -0.47 2.41 -13.01
C GLU A 43 0.08 1.22 -12.20
N TYR A 44 -0.81 0.32 -11.78
CA TYR A 44 -0.46 -0.79 -10.88
C TYR A 44 0.67 -1.70 -11.40
N SER A 45 0.79 -1.88 -12.72
CA SER A 45 1.86 -2.67 -13.35
C SER A 45 3.23 -2.02 -13.15
N VAL A 46 3.31 -0.69 -13.34
CA VAL A 46 4.55 0.06 -13.13
C VAL A 46 4.93 0.05 -11.65
N LEU A 47 3.96 0.30 -10.76
CA LEU A 47 4.20 0.31 -9.32
C LEU A 47 4.67 -1.06 -8.79
N SER A 48 4.22 -2.17 -9.38
CA SER A 48 4.67 -3.51 -8.96
C SER A 48 6.10 -3.83 -9.41
N GLN A 49 6.55 -3.24 -10.52
CA GLN A 49 7.94 -3.31 -11.00
C GLN A 49 8.86 -2.49 -10.09
N GLU A 50 8.50 -1.23 -9.84
CA GLU A 50 9.30 -0.30 -9.03
C GLU A 50 9.43 -0.72 -7.55
N THR A 51 8.52 -1.59 -7.07
CA THR A 51 8.54 -2.11 -5.69
C THR A 51 9.23 -3.46 -5.57
N GLU A 52 10.13 -3.81 -6.49
CA GLU A 52 10.93 -5.03 -6.39
C GLU A 52 11.71 -5.10 -5.07
N GLY A 53 11.71 -6.29 -4.45
CA GLY A 53 12.36 -6.53 -3.16
C GLY A 53 11.55 -6.07 -1.93
N TYR A 54 10.39 -5.43 -2.11
CA TYR A 54 9.60 -4.96 -0.99
C TYR A 54 8.87 -6.12 -0.30
N SER A 55 8.89 -6.12 1.03
CA SER A 55 8.03 -6.99 1.83
C SER A 55 6.58 -6.51 1.81
N GLY A 56 5.67 -7.35 2.30
CA GLY A 56 4.27 -6.94 2.43
C GLY A 56 4.05 -5.74 3.37
N SER A 57 4.89 -5.60 4.39
CA SER A 57 4.90 -4.43 5.28
C SER A 57 5.34 -3.15 4.59
N ASP A 58 6.36 -3.24 3.73
CA ASP A 58 6.89 -2.07 3.01
C ASP A 58 5.84 -1.52 2.04
N ILE A 59 5.17 -2.41 1.29
CA ILE A 59 4.08 -2.05 0.38
C ILE A 59 2.96 -1.33 1.14
N LYS A 60 2.52 -1.90 2.27
CA LYS A 60 1.48 -1.29 3.10
C LYS A 60 1.88 0.10 3.59
N LEU A 61 3.13 0.27 4.03
CA LEU A 61 3.63 1.54 4.53
C LEU A 61 3.66 2.60 3.43
N VAL A 62 4.20 2.26 2.25
CA VAL A 62 4.26 3.18 1.11
C VAL A 62 2.86 3.58 0.63
N CYS A 63 1.94 2.62 0.52
CA CYS A 63 0.55 2.90 0.16
C CYS A 63 -0.11 3.87 1.16
N ARG A 64 0.14 3.69 2.46
CA ARG A 64 -0.38 4.58 3.52
C ARG A 64 0.22 5.99 3.43
N GLU A 65 1.53 6.11 3.23
CA GLU A 65 2.18 7.43 3.08
C GLU A 65 1.71 8.15 1.83
N ALA A 66 1.52 7.44 0.72
CA ALA A 66 0.95 7.98 -0.52
C ALA A 66 -0.47 8.52 -0.28
N ALA A 67 -1.32 7.76 0.41
CA ALA A 67 -2.68 8.19 0.74
C ALA A 67 -2.72 9.46 1.62
N MET A 68 -1.70 9.70 2.46
CA MET A 68 -1.63 10.87 3.34
C MET A 68 -1.08 12.12 2.69
N ARG A 69 -0.51 12.02 1.48
CA ARG A 69 0.08 13.16 0.80
C ARG A 69 -0.91 14.28 0.48
N PRO A 70 -2.15 14.02 0.02
CA PRO A 70 -3.17 15.07 -0.15
C PRO A 70 -3.55 15.74 1.17
N VAL A 71 -3.70 14.95 2.25
CA VAL A 71 -4.03 15.47 3.58
C VAL A 71 -2.95 16.45 4.04
N ARG A 72 -1.67 16.07 3.97
CA ARG A 72 -0.55 16.94 4.33
C ARG A 72 -0.55 18.27 3.55
N LYS A 73 -0.88 18.24 2.26
CA LYS A 73 -1.01 19.47 1.44
C LYS A 73 -2.10 20.39 1.98
N ILE A 74 -3.28 19.85 2.28
CA ILE A 74 -4.41 20.64 2.81
C ILE A 74 -4.05 21.28 4.15
N PHE A 75 -3.45 20.50 5.06
CA PHE A 75 -3.02 21.02 6.36
C PHE A 75 -1.99 22.16 6.22
N SER A 76 -1.01 22.02 5.32
CA SER A 76 -0.03 23.09 5.10
C SER A 76 -0.65 24.40 4.61
N VAL A 77 -1.70 24.32 3.79
CA VAL A 77 -2.46 25.51 3.34
C VAL A 77 -3.23 26.13 4.50
N LEU A 78 -3.93 25.30 5.30
CA LEU A 78 -4.70 25.77 6.45
C LEU A 78 -3.84 26.47 7.50
N GLU A 79 -2.66 25.92 7.79
CA GLU A 79 -1.71 26.51 8.74
C GLU A 79 -1.10 27.83 8.23
N SER A 80 -0.93 27.98 6.92
CA SER A 80 -0.39 29.22 6.32
C SER A 80 -1.37 30.41 6.31
N HIS A 81 -2.66 30.14 6.57
CA HIS A 81 -3.72 31.16 6.64
C HIS A 81 -4.10 31.54 8.08
N GLN A 82 -3.37 31.06 9.08
CA GLN A 82 -3.39 31.56 10.47
C GLN A 82 -2.22 32.51 10.74
#